data_AF-A0A384K675-F1
#
_entry.id   AF-A0A384K675-F1
#
_cell.length_a   1.000
_cell.length_b   1.000
_cell.length_c   1.000
_cell.angle_alpha   90.00
_cell.angle_beta   90.00
_cell.angle_gamma   90.00
#
_symmetry.space_group_name_H-M   'P 1'
#
loop_
_entity.id
_entity.type
_entity.pdbx_description
1 polymer ?
#
loop_
_entity_poly.entity_id
_entity_poly.type
_entity_poly.pdbx_seq_one_letter_code
_entity_poly.pdbx_strand_id
1 'polypeptide(L)'
;MPRKAQVATPESLRALVTILLKRLELQIWSELMEGLMASNCCADYLEVSKDAVAKFPDDQVFPSEVTNAESWFEQRQNILQGYVDDEEMTTEAMKTTLYNGSVYPTAYPWMTEDVIARSDEVIEKVAFEFASASSNCVVSKSTIRLAQSPEEVSEIDVLGVVATRDILAQETVLVDPTLAAVVDSADRCPACCGPFLDKIENSCCKTLYCSSSCSQNALDSYHTIVCGKDLDFLLGTESESLSNSRESSMGSKLFLRVLALSLKEDVASPLKTSLISRLTPAYNPNSPQLVVLNFKDHIITPIRILRELGIDVFANSAYDTWVLHTIYCRLQNNKHGQTFDDICGTGVNPLYSMFNHSCDPNIDWRHDDENSTVTMFAERDIKNGEEMFISYIGKGKGLEERRRKLMPWFGMDCACHKCDEEKLEAMTAAITV
;
A
#
# COMPACT_ATOMS: atom_id res chain seq x y z
N MET A 1 38.15 3.23 54.33
CA MET A 1 37.58 4.60 54.24
C MET A 1 36.15 4.48 53.76
N PRO A 2 35.15 5.09 54.43
CA PRO A 2 33.78 5.07 53.93
C PRO A 2 33.74 5.89 52.63
N ARG A 3 33.18 5.36 51.55
CA ARG A 3 32.79 6.17 50.38
C ARG A 3 31.85 7.25 50.90
N LYS A 4 32.32 8.50 51.00
CA LYS A 4 31.42 9.64 51.23
C LYS A 4 30.35 9.55 50.15
N ALA A 5 29.09 9.36 50.56
CA ALA A 5 27.97 9.46 49.64
C ALA A 5 28.08 10.85 49.00
N GLN A 6 28.43 10.90 47.71
CA GLN A 6 28.37 12.14 46.95
C GLN A 6 26.89 12.57 46.97
N VAL A 7 26.61 13.64 47.71
CA VAL A 7 25.29 14.25 47.68
C VAL A 7 25.12 14.81 46.28
N ALA A 8 24.17 14.25 45.52
CA ALA A 8 23.85 14.75 44.19
C ALA A 8 23.42 16.21 44.30
N THR A 9 24.22 17.13 43.73
CA THR A 9 23.83 18.53 43.57
C THR A 9 23.01 18.70 42.30
N PRO A 10 22.15 19.74 42.20
CA PRO A 10 21.44 20.06 40.96
C PRO A 10 22.37 20.17 39.73
N GLU A 11 23.59 20.67 39.91
CA GLU A 11 24.60 20.78 38.84
C GLU A 11 25.12 19.41 38.42
N SER A 12 25.43 18.53 39.38
CA SER A 12 25.87 17.17 39.09
C SER A 12 24.78 16.34 38.39
N LEU A 13 23.51 16.57 38.76
CA LEU A 13 22.37 15.93 38.11
C LEU A 13 22.19 16.46 36.68
N ARG A 14 22.30 17.77 36.45
CA ARG A 14 22.22 18.37 35.12
C ARG A 14 23.31 17.83 34.20
N ALA A 15 24.56 17.75 34.68
CA ALA A 15 25.67 17.19 33.92
C ALA A 15 25.41 15.72 33.55
N LEU A 16 24.90 14.93 34.50
CA LEU A 16 24.53 13.54 34.25
C LEU A 16 23.42 13.43 33.19
N VAL A 17 22.36 14.25 33.28
CA VAL A 17 21.27 14.27 32.29
C VAL A 17 21.81 14.59 30.89
N THR A 18 22.70 15.58 30.75
CA THR A 18 23.33 15.90 29.46
C THR A 18 24.12 14.71 28.90
N ILE A 19 24.89 14.01 29.74
CA ILE A 19 25.63 12.80 29.32
C ILE A 19 24.67 11.70 28.88
N LEU A 20 23.61 11.46 29.64
CA LEU A 20 22.61 10.42 29.34
C LEU A 20 21.85 10.73 28.04
N LEU A 21 21.45 11.98 27.82
CA LEU A 21 20.79 12.40 26.58
C LEU A 21 21.72 12.23 25.36
N LYS A 22 23.00 12.62 25.48
CA LYS A 22 23.97 12.40 24.40
C LYS A 22 24.13 10.91 24.09
N ARG A 23 24.22 10.07 25.12
CA ARG A 23 24.33 8.60 24.94
C ARG A 23 23.07 8.02 24.30
N LEU A 24 21.89 8.44 24.73
CA LEU A 24 20.63 8.02 24.15
C LEU A 24 20.53 8.44 22.68
N GLU A 25 20.97 9.66 22.36
CA GLU A 25 20.98 10.14 20.98
C GLU A 25 21.91 9.29 20.11
N LEU A 26 23.16 9.02 20.53
CA LEU A 26 24.06 8.13 19.81
C LEU A 26 23.44 6.73 19.58
N GLN A 27 22.79 6.17 20.61
CA GLN A 27 22.09 4.89 20.49
C GLN A 27 20.97 4.95 19.44
N ILE A 28 20.15 6.01 19.42
CA ILE A 28 19.07 6.16 18.43
C ILE A 28 19.61 6.12 16.99
N TRP A 29 20.75 6.77 16.74
CA TRP A 29 21.38 6.74 15.41
C TRP A 29 21.90 5.35 15.04
N SER A 30 22.55 4.66 15.96
CA SER A 30 22.98 3.26 15.75
C SER A 30 21.81 2.34 15.44
N GLU A 31 20.74 2.39 16.23
CA GLU A 31 19.54 1.54 16.05
C GLU A 31 18.83 1.84 14.72
N LEU A 32 18.77 3.13 14.32
CA LEU A 32 18.23 3.52 13.02
C LEU A 32 19.05 2.91 11.87
N MET A 33 20.38 3.04 11.94
CA MET A 33 21.29 2.48 10.94
C MET A 33 21.16 0.95 10.85
N GLU A 34 21.14 0.25 11.98
CA GLU A 34 20.93 -1.20 12.02
C GLU A 34 19.59 -1.60 11.40
N GLY A 35 18.51 -0.87 11.68
CA GLY A 35 17.19 -1.11 11.10
C GLY A 35 17.16 -0.91 9.58
N LEU A 36 17.80 0.14 9.07
CA LEU A 36 17.93 0.40 7.63
C LEU A 36 18.74 -0.69 6.94
N MET A 37 19.84 -1.11 7.55
CA MET A 37 20.66 -2.19 7.02
C MET A 37 19.90 -3.53 7.02
N ALA A 38 19.18 -3.86 8.11
CA ALA A 38 18.37 -5.08 8.20
C ALA A 38 17.21 -5.12 7.19
N SER A 39 16.68 -3.95 6.84
CA SER A 39 15.63 -3.79 5.81
C SER A 39 16.21 -3.62 4.41
N ASN A 40 17.53 -3.82 4.24
CA ASN A 40 18.23 -3.66 2.98
C ASN A 40 18.02 -2.25 2.35
N CYS A 41 17.80 -1.21 3.15
CA CYS A 41 17.67 0.17 2.67
C CYS A 41 19.06 0.80 2.49
N CYS A 42 19.88 0.26 1.58
CA CYS A 42 21.30 0.60 1.46
C CYS A 42 21.56 2.09 1.18
N ALA A 43 20.72 2.71 0.34
CA ALA A 43 20.82 4.14 0.02
C ALA A 43 20.55 5.01 1.26
N ASP A 44 19.45 4.73 1.97
CA ASP A 44 19.08 5.44 3.19
C ASP A 44 20.12 5.22 4.29
N TYR A 45 20.63 4.00 4.44
CA TYR A 45 21.68 3.68 5.41
C TYR A 45 22.94 4.52 5.17
N LEU A 46 23.37 4.64 3.91
CA LEU A 46 24.53 5.46 3.54
C LEU A 46 24.29 6.95 3.83
N GLU A 47 23.12 7.49 3.50
CA GLU A 47 22.75 8.87 3.77
C GLU A 47 22.73 9.17 5.28
N VAL A 48 22.04 8.34 6.06
CA VAL A 48 21.96 8.46 7.52
C VAL A 48 23.33 8.32 8.18
N SER A 49 24.20 7.43 7.68
CA SER A 49 25.57 7.30 8.21
C SER A 49 26.38 8.58 8.03
N LYS A 50 26.25 9.24 6.87
CA LYS A 50 26.92 10.52 6.58
C LYS A 50 26.38 11.65 7.47
N ASP A 51 25.06 11.70 7.65
CA ASP A 51 24.42 12.66 8.55
C ASP A 51 24.85 12.45 10.01
N ALA A 52 25.02 11.20 10.44
CA ALA A 52 25.51 10.88 11.79
C ALA A 52 26.93 11.42 12.02
N VAL A 53 27.85 11.25 11.06
CA VAL A 53 29.21 11.82 11.14
C VAL A 53 29.18 13.33 11.18
N ALA A 54 28.35 13.97 10.35
CA ALA A 54 28.20 15.43 10.35
C ALA A 54 27.67 15.96 11.68
N LYS A 55 26.74 15.23 12.30
CA LYS A 55 26.12 15.60 13.58
C LYS A 55 27.02 15.32 14.78
N PHE A 56 27.82 14.24 14.75
CA PHE A 56 28.69 13.82 15.83
C PHE A 56 30.15 13.67 15.35
N PRO A 57 30.83 14.79 15.03
CA PRO A 57 32.18 14.75 14.46
C PRO A 57 33.25 14.17 15.40
N ASP A 58 32.99 14.14 16.71
CA ASP A 58 33.88 13.57 17.72
C ASP A 58 33.64 12.07 17.95
N ASP A 59 32.60 11.49 17.37
CA ASP A 59 32.30 10.06 17.51
C ASP A 59 33.28 9.23 16.66
N GLN A 60 33.80 8.15 17.24
CA GLN A 60 34.81 7.31 16.59
C GLN A 60 34.22 6.12 15.83
N VAL A 61 32.92 5.84 16.01
CA VAL A 61 32.23 4.68 15.43
C VAL A 61 31.59 5.06 14.10
N PHE A 62 30.86 6.18 14.03
CA PHE A 62 30.14 6.56 12.81
C PHE A 62 31.00 6.68 11.54
N PRO A 63 32.28 7.13 11.58
CA PRO A 63 33.13 7.08 10.40
C PRO A 63 33.30 5.66 9.81
N SER A 64 33.36 4.62 10.66
CA SER A 64 33.39 3.24 10.17
C SER A 64 32.05 2.79 9.59
N GLU A 65 30.92 3.28 10.11
CA GLU A 65 29.61 2.97 9.52
C GLU A 65 29.45 3.55 8.12
N VAL A 66 29.99 4.75 7.85
CA VAL A 66 30.03 5.29 6.48
C VAL A 66 30.78 4.35 5.53
N THR A 67 31.96 3.86 5.93
CA THR A 67 32.72 2.90 5.11
C THR A 67 31.96 1.59 4.89
N ASN A 68 31.29 1.07 5.93
CA ASN A 68 30.43 -0.12 5.81
C ASN A 68 29.28 0.12 4.84
N ALA A 69 28.60 1.26 4.95
CA ALA A 69 27.45 1.60 4.11
C ALA A 69 27.85 1.82 2.65
N GLU A 70 29.00 2.44 2.38
CA GLU A 70 29.56 2.59 1.02
C GLU A 70 29.86 1.23 0.39
N SER A 71 30.55 0.35 1.12
CA SER A 71 30.87 -1.00 0.64
C SER A 71 29.62 -1.80 0.32
N TRP A 72 28.58 -1.71 1.16
CA TRP A 72 27.34 -2.43 0.93
C TRP A 72 26.54 -1.86 -0.24
N PHE A 73 26.46 -0.53 -0.37
CA PHE A 73 25.82 0.11 -1.51
C PHE A 73 26.47 -0.33 -2.83
N GLU A 74 27.81 -0.32 -2.89
CA GLU A 74 28.57 -0.77 -4.06
C GLU A 74 28.34 -2.26 -4.34
N GLN A 75 28.38 -3.11 -3.32
CA GLN A 75 28.11 -4.55 -3.48
C GLN A 75 26.72 -4.80 -4.07
N ARG A 76 25.70 -4.12 -3.54
CA ARG A 76 24.33 -4.23 -4.05
C ARG A 76 24.23 -3.73 -5.49
N GLN A 77 24.84 -2.61 -5.81
CA GLN A 77 24.87 -2.07 -7.16
C GLN A 77 25.48 -3.08 -8.14
N ASN A 78 26.59 -3.72 -7.77
CA ASN A 78 27.25 -4.74 -8.60
C ASN A 78 26.38 -5.98 -8.82
N ILE A 79 25.68 -6.45 -7.77
CA ILE A 79 24.72 -7.57 -7.88
C ILE A 79 23.59 -7.20 -8.85
N LEU A 80 23.00 -6.01 -8.69
CA LEU A 80 21.90 -5.56 -9.55
C LEU A 80 22.35 -5.32 -10.99
N GLN A 81 23.58 -4.83 -11.18
CA GLN A 81 24.16 -4.67 -12.52
C GLN A 81 24.33 -6.03 -13.22
N GLY A 82 24.69 -7.09 -12.49
CA GLY A 82 24.73 -8.45 -13.05
C GLY A 82 23.38 -8.88 -13.64
N TYR A 83 22.27 -8.63 -12.95
CA TYR A 83 20.93 -8.92 -13.48
C TYR A 83 20.57 -8.07 -14.71
N VAL A 84 21.10 -6.84 -14.81
CA VAL A 84 20.92 -6.01 -16.00
C VAL A 84 21.75 -6.54 -17.17
N ASP A 85 22.98 -6.95 -16.91
CA ASP A 85 23.89 -7.51 -17.90
C ASP A 85 23.37 -8.85 -18.45
N ASP A 86 22.70 -9.65 -17.62
CA ASP A 86 22.04 -10.92 -17.97
C ASP A 86 20.64 -10.72 -18.61
N GLU A 87 20.21 -9.48 -18.86
CA GLU A 87 18.88 -9.11 -19.39
C GLU A 87 17.68 -9.56 -18.53
N GLU A 88 17.91 -9.95 -17.27
CA GLU A 88 16.86 -10.32 -16.31
C GLU A 88 16.18 -9.10 -15.67
N MET A 89 16.81 -7.92 -15.76
CA MET A 89 16.35 -6.67 -15.17
C MET A 89 16.63 -5.48 -16.10
N THR A 90 15.73 -4.49 -16.11
CA THR A 90 16.00 -3.22 -16.81
C THR A 90 16.85 -2.29 -15.95
N THR A 91 17.61 -1.38 -16.56
CA THR A 91 18.38 -0.36 -15.82
C THR A 91 17.49 0.49 -14.89
N GLU A 92 16.25 0.78 -15.30
CA GLU A 92 15.29 1.53 -14.49
C GLU A 92 14.80 0.71 -13.28
N ALA A 93 14.54 -0.58 -13.46
CA ALA A 93 14.18 -1.48 -12.37
C ALA A 93 15.35 -1.67 -11.39
N MET A 94 16.59 -1.75 -11.90
CA MET A 94 17.80 -1.76 -11.07
C MET A 94 17.90 -0.48 -10.23
N LYS A 95 17.76 0.70 -10.84
CA LYS A 95 17.81 1.97 -10.12
C LYS A 95 16.76 2.01 -9.02
N THR A 96 15.52 1.68 -9.35
CA THR A 96 14.43 1.60 -8.36
C THR A 96 14.76 0.64 -7.23
N THR A 97 15.28 -0.55 -7.54
CA THR A 97 15.65 -1.57 -6.54
C THR A 97 16.86 -1.16 -5.70
N LEU A 98 17.80 -0.39 -6.22
CA LEU A 98 18.99 0.05 -5.48
C LEU A 98 18.63 1.09 -4.41
N TYR A 99 17.69 1.98 -4.71
CA TYR A 99 17.23 3.05 -3.81
C TYR A 99 16.10 2.62 -2.85
N ASN A 100 15.69 1.36 -2.90
CA ASN A 100 14.64 0.84 -2.02
C ASN A 100 15.12 -0.44 -1.31
N GLY A 101 14.84 -0.52 -0.03
CA GLY A 101 14.89 -1.78 0.71
C GLY A 101 13.59 -2.56 0.58
N SER A 102 13.47 -3.57 1.41
CA SER A 102 12.29 -4.41 1.46
C SER A 102 12.11 -5.10 2.80
N VAL A 103 10.86 -5.41 3.12
CA VAL A 103 10.47 -6.11 4.34
C VAL A 103 9.43 -7.18 4.04
N TYR A 104 9.35 -8.19 4.90
CA TYR A 104 8.27 -9.15 4.86
C TYR A 104 7.07 -8.60 5.63
N PRO A 105 5.91 -8.45 4.99
CA PRO A 105 4.69 -8.07 5.70
C PRO A 105 4.26 -9.25 6.56
N THR A 106 4.11 -9.02 7.87
CA THR A 106 3.65 -10.03 8.83
C THR A 106 2.61 -9.43 9.77
N ALA A 107 1.72 -10.28 10.29
CA ALA A 107 0.89 -9.90 11.43
C ALA A 107 1.80 -9.69 12.65
N TYR A 108 1.69 -8.52 13.29
CA TYR A 108 2.48 -8.23 14.48
C TYR A 108 1.92 -9.00 15.69
N PRO A 109 2.77 -9.45 16.63
CA PRO A 109 2.33 -10.27 17.76
C PRO A 109 1.27 -9.64 18.67
N TRP A 110 1.12 -8.31 18.63
CA TRP A 110 0.17 -7.54 19.42
C TRP A 110 -1.07 -7.09 18.62
N MET A 111 -1.20 -7.48 17.35
CA MET A 111 -2.43 -7.24 16.61
C MET A 111 -3.58 -8.05 17.21
N THR A 112 -4.74 -7.41 17.31
CA THR A 112 -5.98 -8.09 17.70
C THR A 112 -6.57 -8.84 16.50
N GLU A 113 -7.39 -9.86 16.77
CA GLU A 113 -7.96 -10.74 15.74
C GLU A 113 -8.78 -9.99 14.69
N ASP A 114 -9.51 -8.97 15.12
CA ASP A 114 -10.31 -8.05 14.29
C ASP A 114 -9.48 -7.06 13.44
N VAL A 115 -8.15 -7.08 13.58
CA VAL A 115 -7.19 -6.39 12.69
C VAL A 115 -6.48 -7.40 11.78
N ILE A 116 -6.30 -8.64 12.22
CA ILE A 116 -5.70 -9.71 11.42
C ILE A 116 -6.67 -10.16 10.32
N ALA A 117 -7.95 -10.33 10.68
CA ALA A 117 -9.04 -10.72 9.79
C ALA A 117 -10.22 -9.74 9.92
N ARG A 118 -11.05 -9.65 8.88
CA ARG A 118 -12.32 -8.92 8.91
C ARG A 118 -13.24 -9.57 9.94
N SER A 119 -13.83 -8.75 10.81
CA SER A 119 -14.90 -9.19 11.68
C SER A 119 -16.19 -9.43 10.89
N ASP A 120 -17.09 -10.24 11.43
CA ASP A 120 -18.41 -10.48 10.84
C ASP A 120 -19.17 -9.15 10.60
N GLU A 121 -19.06 -8.19 11.52
CA GLU A 121 -19.64 -6.85 11.35
C GLU A 121 -19.12 -6.12 10.10
N VAL A 122 -17.83 -6.23 9.79
CA VAL A 122 -17.25 -5.64 8.58
C VAL A 122 -17.77 -6.37 7.34
N ILE A 123 -17.85 -7.70 7.38
CA ILE A 123 -18.37 -8.51 6.27
C ILE A 123 -19.85 -8.18 5.99
N GLU A 124 -20.68 -8.09 7.03
CA GLU A 124 -22.09 -7.72 6.92
C GLU A 124 -22.25 -6.31 6.36
N LYS A 125 -21.44 -5.35 6.83
CA LYS A 125 -21.45 -3.98 6.31
C LYS A 125 -21.06 -3.92 4.84
N VAL A 126 -20.01 -4.64 4.44
CA VAL A 126 -19.57 -4.74 3.04
C VAL A 126 -20.69 -5.37 2.19
N ALA A 127 -21.32 -6.45 2.65
CA ALA A 127 -22.41 -7.09 1.93
C ALA A 127 -23.63 -6.15 1.76
N PHE A 128 -23.97 -5.38 2.80
CA PHE A 128 -25.05 -4.39 2.76
C PHE A 128 -24.76 -3.25 1.77
N GLU A 129 -23.55 -2.68 1.83
CA GLU A 129 -23.13 -1.61 0.90
C GLU A 129 -23.10 -2.14 -0.54
N PHE A 130 -22.61 -3.36 -0.75
CA PHE A 130 -22.56 -3.99 -2.06
C PHE A 130 -23.97 -4.22 -2.63
N ALA A 131 -24.91 -4.73 -1.82
CA ALA A 131 -26.30 -4.91 -2.22
C ALA A 131 -27.05 -3.59 -2.51
N SER A 132 -26.52 -2.47 -2.03
CA SER A 132 -27.02 -1.13 -2.37
C SER A 132 -26.46 -0.62 -3.70
N ALA A 133 -25.28 -1.09 -4.09
CA ALA A 133 -24.59 -0.70 -5.32
C ALA A 133 -24.83 -1.66 -6.50
N SER A 134 -25.26 -2.90 -6.24
CA SER A 134 -25.57 -3.92 -7.24
C SER A 134 -26.96 -4.52 -7.03
N SER A 135 -27.63 -4.84 -8.14
CA SER A 135 -28.95 -5.50 -8.15
C SER A 135 -28.91 -6.96 -8.59
N ASN A 136 -27.74 -7.47 -8.99
CA ASN A 136 -27.59 -8.77 -9.64
C ASN A 136 -26.44 -9.63 -9.07
N CYS A 137 -25.68 -9.12 -8.10
CA CYS A 137 -24.69 -9.90 -7.37
C CYS A 137 -24.56 -9.51 -5.90
N VAL A 138 -23.89 -10.36 -5.14
CA VAL A 138 -23.68 -10.20 -3.68
C VAL A 138 -22.28 -10.67 -3.30
N VAL A 139 -21.75 -10.10 -2.22
CA VAL A 139 -20.49 -10.54 -1.62
C VAL A 139 -20.72 -11.80 -0.77
N SER A 140 -19.86 -12.79 -0.91
CA SER A 140 -19.87 -14.02 -0.12
C SER A 140 -18.44 -14.43 0.27
N LYS A 141 -18.29 -15.38 1.21
CA LYS A 141 -17.00 -16.06 1.40
C LYS A 141 -16.63 -16.82 0.12
N SER A 142 -15.36 -16.74 -0.30
CA SER A 142 -14.85 -17.42 -1.50
C SER A 142 -13.96 -18.59 -1.13
N THR A 143 -13.95 -19.61 -2.00
CA THR A 143 -13.13 -20.82 -1.85
C THR A 143 -11.88 -20.79 -2.73
N ILE A 144 -11.53 -19.66 -3.36
CA ILE A 144 -10.42 -19.59 -4.33
C ILE A 144 -9.07 -20.10 -3.79
N ARG A 145 -8.83 -19.99 -2.48
CA ARG A 145 -7.61 -20.51 -1.81
C ARG A 145 -7.70 -21.97 -1.35
N LEU A 146 -8.89 -22.60 -1.41
CA LEU A 146 -9.11 -23.99 -0.98
C LEU A 146 -8.81 -25.02 -2.09
N ALA A 147 -8.53 -24.57 -3.32
CA ALA A 147 -8.43 -25.43 -4.49
C ALA A 147 -7.30 -26.49 -4.45
N GLN A 148 -6.36 -26.43 -3.50
CA GLN A 148 -5.23 -27.37 -3.43
C GLN A 148 -5.15 -28.23 -2.15
N SER A 149 -5.77 -27.82 -1.03
CA SER A 149 -5.80 -28.62 0.20
C SER A 149 -6.98 -28.19 1.09
N PRO A 150 -8.11 -28.93 1.07
CA PRO A 150 -9.28 -28.63 1.91
C PRO A 150 -9.01 -28.75 3.43
N GLU A 151 -7.92 -29.43 3.81
CA GLU A 151 -7.64 -29.82 5.20
C GLU A 151 -6.62 -28.91 5.91
N GLU A 152 -5.82 -28.11 5.18
CA GLU A 152 -4.70 -27.34 5.74
C GLU A 152 -4.91 -25.83 5.78
N VAL A 153 -5.99 -25.32 5.19
CA VAL A 153 -6.23 -23.88 5.08
C VAL A 153 -7.30 -23.48 6.09
N SER A 154 -6.88 -22.98 7.26
CA SER A 154 -7.78 -22.26 8.18
C SER A 154 -8.61 -21.27 7.36
N GLU A 155 -9.92 -21.13 7.60
CA GLU A 155 -10.82 -20.17 6.93
C GLU A 155 -10.11 -18.84 6.66
N ILE A 156 -9.44 -18.71 5.51
CA ILE A 156 -8.76 -17.47 5.19
C ILE A 156 -9.91 -16.54 4.88
N ASP A 157 -9.91 -15.40 5.56
CA ASP A 157 -10.78 -14.28 5.31
C ASP A 157 -10.66 -13.83 3.84
N VAL A 158 -11.34 -14.54 2.94
CA VAL A 158 -11.39 -14.29 1.51
C VAL A 158 -12.85 -14.14 1.13
N LEU A 159 -13.18 -12.96 0.62
CA LEU A 159 -14.47 -12.67 0.04
C LEU A 159 -14.40 -12.84 -1.48
N GLY A 160 -15.54 -13.06 -2.09
CA GLY A 160 -15.77 -13.08 -3.52
C GLY A 160 -17.14 -12.51 -3.83
N VAL A 161 -17.47 -12.39 -5.11
CA VAL A 161 -18.76 -11.88 -5.57
C VAL A 161 -19.46 -12.96 -6.38
N VAL A 162 -20.72 -13.25 -6.07
CA VAL A 162 -21.51 -14.27 -6.75
C VAL A 162 -22.77 -13.67 -7.36
N ALA A 163 -23.17 -14.17 -8.52
CA ALA A 163 -24.40 -13.77 -9.19
C ALA A 163 -25.63 -14.24 -8.40
N THR A 164 -26.63 -13.37 -8.25
CA THR A 164 -27.92 -13.70 -7.59
C THR A 164 -29.03 -14.06 -8.58
N ARG A 165 -28.74 -13.92 -9.87
CA ARG A 165 -29.56 -14.34 -11.01
C ARG A 165 -28.69 -14.53 -12.24
N ASP A 166 -29.27 -15.02 -13.33
CA ASP A 166 -28.62 -14.98 -14.63
C ASP A 166 -28.38 -13.52 -15.04
N ILE A 167 -27.19 -13.24 -15.58
CA ILE A 167 -26.72 -11.93 -16.04
C ILE A 167 -26.28 -12.08 -17.48
N LEU A 168 -26.71 -11.16 -18.33
CA LEU A 168 -26.37 -11.19 -19.75
C LEU A 168 -24.99 -10.56 -19.99
N ALA A 169 -24.33 -10.98 -21.06
CA ALA A 169 -23.13 -10.30 -21.54
C ALA A 169 -23.37 -8.78 -21.68
N GLN A 170 -22.37 -7.99 -21.28
CA GLN A 170 -22.36 -6.53 -21.26
C GLN A 170 -23.30 -5.86 -20.23
N GLU A 171 -24.02 -6.64 -19.43
CA GLU A 171 -24.81 -6.10 -18.34
C GLU A 171 -23.88 -5.56 -17.22
N THR A 172 -24.17 -4.36 -16.72
CA THR A 172 -23.46 -3.77 -15.59
C THR A 172 -23.76 -4.53 -14.31
N VAL A 173 -22.71 -4.89 -13.57
CA VAL A 173 -22.82 -5.60 -12.29
C VAL A 173 -22.53 -4.70 -11.10
N LEU A 174 -21.67 -3.68 -11.26
CA LEU A 174 -21.30 -2.76 -10.20
C LEU A 174 -20.84 -1.42 -10.78
N VAL A 175 -21.24 -0.33 -10.15
CA VAL A 175 -20.61 0.99 -10.31
C VAL A 175 -20.11 1.40 -8.93
N ASP A 176 -18.79 1.49 -8.77
CA ASP A 176 -18.12 1.73 -7.50
C ASP A 176 -17.37 3.07 -7.55
N PRO A 177 -17.92 4.15 -6.98
CA PRO A 177 -17.22 5.42 -6.83
C PRO A 177 -15.95 5.24 -5.98
N THR A 178 -14.83 5.81 -6.42
CA THR A 178 -13.60 5.68 -5.63
C THR A 178 -13.67 6.48 -4.35
N LEU A 179 -13.30 5.83 -3.24
CA LEU A 179 -13.23 6.46 -1.93
C LEU A 179 -11.89 7.19 -1.71
N ALA A 180 -10.78 6.61 -2.20
CA ALA A 180 -9.46 7.23 -2.13
C ALA A 180 -8.70 7.02 -3.46
N ALA A 181 -8.56 8.09 -4.24
CA ALA A 181 -7.75 8.13 -5.45
C ALA A 181 -6.92 9.42 -5.53
N VAL A 182 -5.82 9.33 -6.25
CA VAL A 182 -4.90 10.43 -6.54
C VAL A 182 -4.34 10.30 -7.95
N VAL A 183 -4.04 11.44 -8.56
CA VAL A 183 -3.38 11.54 -9.87
C VAL A 183 -2.19 12.48 -9.79
N ASP A 184 -1.23 12.27 -10.67
CA ASP A 184 -0.04 13.12 -10.77
C ASP A 184 -0.27 14.32 -11.69
N SER A 185 -1.37 15.04 -11.45
CA SER A 185 -1.70 16.28 -12.15
C SER A 185 -2.59 17.18 -11.30
N ALA A 186 -2.30 18.48 -11.33
CA ALA A 186 -3.16 19.51 -10.72
C ALA A 186 -4.37 19.86 -11.61
N ASP A 187 -4.37 19.43 -12.88
CA ASP A 187 -5.42 19.73 -13.87
C ASP A 187 -6.57 18.71 -13.84
N ARG A 188 -6.69 17.95 -12.75
CA ARG A 188 -7.74 16.94 -12.54
C ARG A 188 -8.51 17.20 -11.27
N CYS A 189 -9.77 16.78 -11.26
CA CYS A 189 -10.63 16.87 -10.10
C CYS A 189 -10.00 16.12 -8.91
N PRO A 190 -9.77 16.76 -7.75
CA PRO A 190 -9.17 16.08 -6.61
C PRO A 190 -10.07 15.01 -5.97
N ALA A 191 -11.37 14.96 -6.30
CA ALA A 191 -12.29 13.96 -5.76
C ALA A 191 -12.33 12.69 -6.60
N CYS A 192 -12.58 12.83 -7.90
CA CYS A 192 -12.75 11.70 -8.82
C CYS A 192 -11.57 11.51 -9.77
N CYS A 193 -10.49 12.31 -9.68
CA CYS A 193 -9.34 12.24 -10.59
C CYS A 193 -9.63 12.50 -12.08
N GLY A 194 -10.89 12.74 -12.47
CA GLY A 194 -11.29 13.00 -13.84
C GLY A 194 -11.08 14.44 -14.30
N PRO A 195 -11.32 14.72 -15.59
CA PRO A 195 -11.22 16.07 -16.15
C PRO A 195 -12.22 17.04 -15.48
N PHE A 196 -11.88 18.32 -15.48
CA PHE A 196 -12.80 19.37 -15.05
C PHE A 196 -13.89 19.59 -16.10
N LEU A 197 -15.04 18.95 -15.92
CA LEU A 197 -16.25 19.22 -16.70
C LEU A 197 -16.82 20.60 -16.32
N ASP A 198 -16.99 20.84 -15.02
CA ASP A 198 -17.26 22.15 -14.44
C ASP A 198 -16.12 22.59 -13.49
N LYS A 199 -16.18 23.84 -13.03
CA LYS A 199 -15.24 24.41 -12.05
C LYS A 199 -16.01 24.91 -10.83
N ILE A 200 -16.21 24.02 -9.87
CA ILE A 200 -16.94 24.29 -8.63
C ILE A 200 -15.95 24.45 -7.49
N GLU A 201 -16.07 25.54 -6.73
CA GLU A 201 -15.26 25.82 -5.55
C GLU A 201 -16.03 25.46 -4.28
N ASN A 202 -15.30 24.99 -3.26
CA ASN A 202 -15.85 24.90 -1.92
C ASN A 202 -15.96 26.31 -1.31
N SER A 203 -16.88 26.50 -0.37
CA SER A 203 -17.01 27.77 0.35
C SER A 203 -15.78 28.13 1.19
N CYS A 204 -14.97 27.14 1.57
CA CYS A 204 -13.82 27.31 2.46
C CYS A 204 -12.51 27.67 1.73
N CYS A 205 -12.36 27.35 0.44
CA CYS A 205 -11.12 27.56 -0.31
C CYS A 205 -11.33 27.50 -1.83
N LYS A 206 -10.28 27.82 -2.60
CA LYS A 206 -10.32 27.86 -4.08
C LYS A 206 -10.03 26.52 -4.75
N THR A 207 -10.08 25.41 -4.03
CA THR A 207 -9.92 24.08 -4.64
C THR A 207 -11.09 23.82 -5.59
N LEU A 208 -10.78 23.47 -6.83
CA LEU A 208 -11.75 23.22 -7.89
C LEU A 208 -12.17 21.75 -7.92
N TYR A 209 -13.45 21.50 -8.25
CA TYR A 209 -14.05 20.20 -8.47
C TYR A 209 -14.85 20.19 -9.77
N CYS A 210 -14.94 19.02 -10.41
CA CYS A 210 -15.68 18.87 -11.68
C CYS A 210 -17.21 18.91 -11.54
N SER A 211 -17.75 18.77 -10.32
CA SER A 211 -19.20 18.79 -10.05
C SER A 211 -19.49 19.03 -8.57
N SER A 212 -20.75 19.36 -8.24
CA SER A 212 -21.17 19.61 -6.85
C SER A 212 -21.12 18.33 -6.03
N SER A 213 -21.39 17.19 -6.68
CA SER A 213 -21.24 15.87 -6.08
C SER A 213 -19.79 15.60 -5.70
N CYS A 214 -18.83 15.88 -6.59
CA CYS A 214 -17.40 15.73 -6.29
C CYS A 214 -16.92 16.66 -5.17
N SER A 215 -17.37 17.92 -5.16
CA SER A 215 -17.11 18.87 -4.08
C SER A 215 -17.64 18.35 -2.74
N GLN A 216 -18.89 17.90 -2.69
CA GLN A 216 -19.51 17.36 -1.49
C GLN A 216 -18.83 16.08 -1.01
N ASN A 217 -18.56 15.13 -1.92
CA ASN A 217 -17.85 13.90 -1.60
C ASN A 217 -16.47 14.19 -1.00
N ALA A 218 -15.75 15.18 -1.53
CA ALA A 218 -14.46 15.57 -0.97
C ALA A 218 -14.62 16.16 0.44
N LEU A 219 -15.61 17.02 0.67
CA LEU A 219 -15.93 17.57 1.99
C LEU A 219 -16.29 16.49 3.01
N ASP A 220 -16.99 15.45 2.56
CA ASP A 220 -17.46 14.34 3.40
C ASP A 220 -16.40 13.29 3.67
N SER A 221 -15.31 13.25 2.90
CA SER A 221 -14.27 12.21 3.02
C SER A 221 -12.93 12.72 3.56
N TYR A 222 -12.34 13.78 3.02
CA TYR A 222 -10.96 14.19 3.39
C TYR A 222 -10.74 15.70 3.40
N HIS A 223 -11.46 16.48 2.59
CA HIS A 223 -11.14 17.87 2.34
C HIS A 223 -11.18 18.71 3.61
N THR A 224 -12.19 18.52 4.45
CA THR A 224 -12.33 19.28 5.71
C THR A 224 -11.14 19.10 6.65
N ILE A 225 -10.42 17.99 6.53
CA ILE A 225 -9.26 17.66 7.36
C ILE A 225 -7.96 18.26 6.79
N VAL A 226 -7.81 18.26 5.46
CA VAL A 226 -6.60 18.72 4.78
C VAL A 226 -6.64 20.19 4.36
N CYS A 227 -7.82 20.81 4.33
CA CYS A 227 -7.98 22.20 3.88
C CYS A 227 -7.17 23.15 4.76
N GLY A 228 -6.36 24.01 4.14
CA GLY A 228 -5.53 25.00 4.82
C GLY A 228 -4.28 24.43 5.52
N LYS A 229 -3.94 23.15 5.32
CA LYS A 229 -2.70 22.54 5.82
C LYS A 229 -1.55 22.74 4.84
N ASP A 230 -0.33 22.85 5.36
CA ASP A 230 0.89 22.90 4.55
C ASP A 230 1.28 21.48 4.11
N LEU A 231 0.83 21.11 2.91
CA LEU A 231 1.05 19.80 2.31
C LEU A 231 1.88 19.90 1.01
N ASP A 232 2.55 21.03 0.80
CA ASP A 232 3.30 21.32 -0.44
C ASP A 232 4.47 20.34 -0.65
N PHE A 233 4.97 19.75 0.44
CA PHE A 233 5.99 18.69 0.38
C PHE A 233 5.52 17.41 -0.31
N LEU A 234 4.21 17.19 -0.43
CA LEU A 234 3.64 16.08 -1.21
C LEU A 234 3.39 16.45 -2.68
N LEU A 235 3.43 17.75 -3.00
CA LEU A 235 3.20 18.27 -4.35
C LEU A 235 4.46 18.35 -5.20
N GLY A 236 5.62 18.00 -4.60
CA GLY A 236 6.98 18.12 -5.15
C GLY A 236 7.09 18.23 -6.67
N THR A 237 7.04 19.46 -7.15
CA THR A 237 7.64 19.88 -8.42
C THR A 237 9.16 19.87 -8.24
N GLU A 238 9.86 19.06 -9.05
CA GLU A 238 11.30 19.11 -9.37
C GLU A 238 12.28 19.56 -8.26
N SER A 239 12.90 18.59 -7.58
CA SER A 239 14.26 18.70 -7.04
C SER A 239 14.80 17.32 -6.60
N GLU A 240 15.71 16.78 -7.42
CA GLU A 240 16.97 16.12 -7.01
C GLU A 240 16.97 15.02 -5.94
N SER A 241 16.03 14.07 -5.92
CA SER A 241 16.32 12.78 -5.27
C SER A 241 16.25 11.62 -6.28
N LEU A 242 17.35 10.90 -6.42
CA LEU A 242 17.49 9.72 -7.28
C LEU A 242 16.57 8.56 -6.84
N SER A 243 15.92 8.69 -5.67
CA SER A 243 14.98 7.78 -5.03
C SER A 243 13.49 8.06 -5.30
N ASN A 244 13.12 9.26 -5.79
CA ASN A 244 11.72 9.64 -5.99
C ASN A 244 11.17 9.04 -7.29
N SER A 245 10.68 7.79 -7.25
CA SER A 245 9.84 7.28 -8.34
C SER A 245 8.48 7.99 -8.33
N ARG A 246 7.85 8.18 -9.50
CA ARG A 246 6.48 8.74 -9.60
C ARG A 246 5.47 7.97 -8.74
N GLU A 247 5.68 6.66 -8.61
CA GLU A 247 4.86 5.77 -7.79
C GLU A 247 4.94 6.10 -6.29
N SER A 248 6.10 6.50 -5.78
CA SER A 248 6.30 6.88 -4.38
C SER A 248 5.52 8.15 -3.99
N SER A 249 5.55 9.18 -4.85
CA SER A 249 4.81 10.43 -4.64
C SER A 249 3.30 10.18 -4.59
N MET A 250 2.78 9.39 -5.54
CA MET A 250 1.37 9.00 -5.55
C MET A 250 0.99 8.16 -4.33
N GLY A 251 1.85 7.22 -3.90
CA GLY A 251 1.63 6.44 -2.69
C GLY A 251 1.46 7.31 -1.45
N SER A 252 2.32 8.33 -1.29
CA SER A 252 2.24 9.28 -0.17
C SER A 252 0.97 10.13 -0.20
N LYS A 253 0.54 10.60 -1.37
CA LYS A 253 -0.73 11.32 -1.55
C LYS A 253 -1.94 10.44 -1.22
N LEU A 254 -1.94 9.18 -1.64
CA LEU A 254 -2.98 8.21 -1.30
C LEU A 254 -3.02 7.94 0.20
N PHE A 255 -1.85 7.82 0.83
CA PHE A 255 -1.73 7.61 2.27
C PHE A 255 -2.33 8.78 3.07
N LEU A 256 -2.06 10.03 2.67
CA LEU A 256 -2.71 11.21 3.21
C LEU A 256 -4.25 11.11 3.14
N ARG A 257 -4.80 10.67 1.98
CA ARG A 257 -6.26 10.52 1.83
C ARG A 257 -6.85 9.56 2.84
N VAL A 258 -6.18 8.43 3.06
CA VAL A 258 -6.61 7.42 4.03
C VAL A 258 -6.54 7.94 5.46
N LEU A 259 -5.45 8.61 5.83
CA LEU A 259 -5.32 9.20 7.17
C LEU A 259 -6.36 10.30 7.41
N ALA A 260 -6.61 11.15 6.41
CA ALA A 260 -7.65 12.17 6.48
C ALA A 260 -9.05 11.55 6.63
N LEU A 261 -9.34 10.47 5.90
CA LEU A 261 -10.58 9.70 6.07
C LEU A 261 -10.72 9.16 7.50
N SER A 262 -9.63 8.68 8.12
CA SER A 262 -9.68 8.20 9.51
C SER A 262 -10.08 9.26 10.52
N LEU A 263 -9.59 10.49 10.34
CA LEU A 263 -9.96 11.62 11.18
C LEU A 263 -11.38 12.10 10.90
N LYS A 264 -11.83 11.97 9.64
CA LYS A 264 -13.19 12.34 9.23
C LYS A 264 -14.25 11.38 9.78
N GLU A 265 -13.95 10.09 9.80
CA GLU A 265 -14.82 9.05 10.35
C GLU A 265 -14.78 8.95 11.87
N ASP A 266 -13.82 9.64 12.52
CA ASP A 266 -13.63 9.67 13.98
C ASP A 266 -13.52 8.27 14.60
N VAL A 267 -12.70 7.41 13.96
CA VAL A 267 -12.48 6.03 14.41
C VAL A 267 -11.32 5.93 15.40
N ALA A 268 -11.38 4.96 16.31
CA ALA A 268 -10.36 4.75 17.34
C ALA A 268 -8.96 4.40 16.77
N SER A 269 -8.90 3.86 15.55
CA SER A 269 -7.65 3.57 14.83
C SER A 269 -7.89 3.69 13.32
N PRO A 270 -6.91 4.17 12.54
CA PRO A 270 -6.99 4.18 11.08
C PRO A 270 -7.28 2.81 10.44
N LEU A 271 -6.89 1.71 11.10
CA LEU A 271 -7.15 0.34 10.64
C LEU A 271 -8.63 -0.05 10.69
N LYS A 272 -9.44 0.75 11.40
CA LYS A 272 -10.89 0.58 11.58
C LYS A 272 -11.73 1.47 10.67
N THR A 273 -11.09 2.28 9.83
CA THR A 273 -11.83 3.07 8.82
C THR A 273 -12.65 2.18 7.91
N SER A 274 -13.73 2.72 7.37
CA SER A 274 -14.61 2.03 6.44
C SER A 274 -13.84 1.49 5.24
N LEU A 275 -12.81 2.20 4.77
CA LEU A 275 -11.95 1.78 3.69
C LEU A 275 -10.95 0.71 4.12
N ILE A 276 -10.17 0.93 5.18
CA ILE A 276 -9.03 0.05 5.47
C ILE A 276 -9.46 -1.27 6.09
N SER A 277 -10.53 -1.31 6.89
CA SER A 277 -10.96 -2.51 7.60
C SER A 277 -11.41 -3.65 6.68
N ARG A 278 -11.87 -3.34 5.46
CA ARG A 278 -12.35 -4.34 4.48
C ARG A 278 -11.27 -4.88 3.53
N LEU A 279 -10.10 -4.25 3.48
CA LEU A 279 -9.04 -4.60 2.52
C LEU A 279 -8.25 -5.82 2.98
N THR A 280 -7.98 -6.72 2.05
CA THR A 280 -7.15 -7.90 2.31
C THR A 280 -5.71 -7.47 2.57
N PRO A 281 -5.09 -7.81 3.70
CA PRO A 281 -3.69 -7.49 3.94
C PRO A 281 -2.77 -8.31 3.03
N ALA A 282 -1.57 -7.79 2.74
CA ALA A 282 -0.52 -8.49 1.98
C ALA A 282 0.17 -9.63 2.78
N TYR A 283 -0.43 -10.11 3.87
CA TYR A 283 0.16 -11.16 4.71
C TYR A 283 -0.10 -12.52 4.08
N ASN A 284 0.97 -13.25 3.79
CA ASN A 284 0.88 -14.67 3.48
C ASN A 284 1.93 -15.45 4.28
N PRO A 285 1.56 -16.08 5.39
CA PRO A 285 2.51 -16.85 6.19
C PRO A 285 3.03 -18.10 5.45
N ASN A 286 2.28 -18.62 4.46
CA ASN A 286 2.66 -19.81 3.72
C ASN A 286 3.65 -19.51 2.57
N SER A 287 3.64 -18.28 2.06
CA SER A 287 4.56 -17.80 1.02
C SER A 287 4.82 -16.31 1.23
N PRO A 288 5.73 -15.96 2.16
CA PRO A 288 6.01 -14.56 2.48
C PRO A 288 6.71 -13.88 1.30
N GLN A 289 6.22 -12.69 0.93
CA GLN A 289 6.70 -11.94 -0.22
C GLN A 289 7.20 -10.58 0.24
N LEU A 290 8.35 -10.16 -0.27
CA LEU A 290 8.94 -8.87 0.08
C LEU A 290 8.10 -7.73 -0.49
N VAL A 291 7.82 -6.73 0.34
CA VAL A 291 7.28 -5.43 -0.08
C VAL A 291 8.37 -4.37 0.00
N VAL A 292 8.27 -3.35 -0.85
CA VAL A 292 9.20 -2.23 -0.87
C VAL A 292 9.14 -1.47 0.46
N LEU A 293 10.31 -1.06 0.97
CA LEU A 293 10.46 -0.16 2.10
C LEU A 293 11.60 0.82 1.80
N ASN A 294 11.43 2.09 2.18
CA ASN A 294 12.51 3.08 2.25
C ASN A 294 12.20 4.07 3.39
N PHE A 295 13.22 4.73 3.91
CA PHE A 295 13.08 5.58 5.08
C PHE A 295 12.20 6.81 4.82
N LYS A 296 12.37 7.43 3.64
CA LYS A 296 11.68 8.66 3.27
C LYS A 296 10.17 8.50 3.16
N ASP A 297 9.71 7.51 2.41
CA ASP A 297 8.31 7.35 2.03
C ASP A 297 7.51 6.56 3.04
N HIS A 298 8.16 5.68 3.81
CA HIS A 298 7.47 4.78 4.73
C HIS A 298 7.59 5.24 6.20
N ILE A 299 8.55 6.10 6.53
CA ILE A 299 8.75 6.62 7.89
C ILE A 299 8.64 8.15 7.93
N ILE A 300 9.53 8.88 7.24
CA ILE A 300 9.60 10.35 7.33
C ILE A 300 8.31 11.01 6.84
N THR A 301 7.86 10.66 5.63
CA THR A 301 6.71 11.30 4.98
C THR A 301 5.40 11.04 5.74
N PRO A 302 5.08 9.81 6.18
CA PRO A 302 3.90 9.54 7.00
C PRO A 302 3.91 10.29 8.34
N ILE A 303 5.05 10.34 9.05
CA ILE A 303 5.17 11.09 10.30
C ILE A 303 4.97 12.59 10.06
N ARG A 304 5.52 13.14 8.96
CA ARG A 304 5.31 14.53 8.57
C ARG A 304 3.84 14.82 8.27
N ILE A 305 3.16 13.94 7.52
CA ILE A 305 1.71 14.04 7.26
C ILE A 305 0.95 14.12 8.58
N LEU A 306 1.18 13.18 9.49
CA LEU A 306 0.49 13.12 10.78
C LEU A 306 0.69 14.39 11.59
N ARG A 307 1.90 14.93 11.62
CA ARG A 307 2.19 16.21 12.29
C ARG A 307 1.39 17.37 11.71
N GLU A 308 1.30 17.50 10.38
CA GLU A 308 0.49 18.56 9.76
C GLU A 308 -1.02 18.38 10.02
N LEU A 309 -1.46 17.12 10.15
CA LEU A 309 -2.81 16.78 10.59
C LEU A 309 -3.05 17.02 12.10
N GLY A 310 -2.01 17.38 12.86
CA GLY A 310 -2.09 17.67 14.30
C GLY A 310 -1.99 16.43 15.19
N ILE A 311 -1.48 15.32 14.67
CA ILE A 311 -1.28 14.06 15.39
C ILE A 311 0.17 13.95 15.87
N ASP A 312 0.33 13.78 17.19
CA ASP A 312 1.60 13.41 17.79
C ASP A 312 1.73 11.88 17.86
N VAL A 313 2.59 11.33 17.00
CA VAL A 313 2.83 9.88 16.91
C VAL A 313 3.47 9.28 18.15
N PHE A 314 4.11 10.09 19.01
CA PHE A 314 4.72 9.62 20.25
C PHE A 314 3.74 9.63 21.42
N ALA A 315 2.64 10.38 21.32
CA ALA A 315 1.58 10.43 22.32
C ALA A 315 0.35 9.59 21.95
N ASN A 316 0.13 9.35 20.64
CA ASN A 316 -1.04 8.64 20.14
C ASN A 316 -0.64 7.31 19.48
N SER A 317 -0.76 6.22 20.26
CA SER A 317 -0.45 4.87 19.81
C SER A 317 -1.36 4.35 18.69
N ALA A 318 -2.49 5.02 18.39
CA ALA A 318 -3.34 4.64 17.27
C ALA A 318 -2.66 4.87 15.90
N TYR A 319 -1.59 5.67 15.85
CA TYR A 319 -0.83 6.01 14.65
C TYR A 319 0.64 5.57 14.72
N ASP A 320 0.93 4.54 15.52
CA ASP A 320 2.27 3.97 15.63
C ASP A 320 2.76 3.39 14.28
N THR A 321 4.07 3.27 14.10
CA THR A 321 4.72 2.85 12.86
C THR A 321 4.20 1.52 12.30
N TRP A 322 3.89 0.54 13.17
CA TRP A 322 3.30 -0.73 12.75
C TRP A 322 1.89 -0.55 12.15
N VAL A 323 1.11 0.42 12.65
CA VAL A 323 -0.21 0.76 12.10
C VAL A 323 -0.04 1.34 10.70
N LEU A 324 0.89 2.28 10.54
CA LEU A 324 1.16 2.92 9.25
C LEU A 324 1.63 1.90 8.21
N HIS A 325 2.52 1.00 8.61
CA HIS A 325 2.99 -0.09 7.75
C HIS A 325 1.84 -1.05 7.38
N THR A 326 0.94 -1.37 8.32
CA THR A 326 -0.24 -2.22 8.04
C THR A 326 -1.18 -1.58 7.03
N ILE A 327 -1.44 -0.27 7.14
CA ILE A 327 -2.21 0.48 6.14
C ILE A 327 -1.52 0.36 4.78
N TYR A 328 -0.21 0.59 4.71
CA TYR A 328 0.57 0.48 3.48
C TYR A 328 0.41 -0.91 2.84
N CYS A 329 0.58 -2.00 3.60
CA CYS A 329 0.42 -3.36 3.10
C CYS A 329 -0.99 -3.62 2.52
N ARG A 330 -2.03 -3.11 3.18
CA ARG A 330 -3.42 -3.22 2.67
C ARG A 330 -3.61 -2.40 1.39
N LEU A 331 -3.08 -1.18 1.32
CA LEU A 331 -3.16 -0.37 0.12
C LEU A 331 -2.40 -1.01 -1.05
N GLN A 332 -1.17 -1.49 -0.84
CA GLN A 332 -0.39 -2.13 -1.91
C GLN A 332 -1.10 -3.36 -2.49
N ASN A 333 -1.77 -4.15 -1.65
CA ASN A 333 -2.45 -5.36 -2.10
C ASN A 333 -3.76 -5.09 -2.87
N ASN A 334 -4.40 -3.94 -2.63
CA ASN A 334 -5.74 -3.65 -3.14
C ASN A 334 -5.82 -2.42 -4.06
N LYS A 335 -4.76 -1.61 -4.16
CA LYS A 335 -4.69 -0.48 -5.09
C LYS A 335 -4.71 -0.99 -6.52
N HIS A 336 -5.36 -0.25 -7.38
CA HIS A 336 -5.22 -0.40 -8.83
C HIS A 336 -4.48 0.82 -9.39
N GLY A 337 -3.65 0.55 -10.39
CA GLY A 337 -3.03 1.60 -11.19
C GLY A 337 -4.07 2.17 -12.15
N GLN A 338 -4.08 3.49 -12.25
CA GLN A 338 -4.98 4.24 -13.12
C GLN A 338 -4.10 4.99 -14.13
N THR A 339 -4.52 5.00 -15.39
CA THR A 339 -3.95 5.93 -16.38
C THR A 339 -5.12 6.62 -17.05
N PHE A 340 -5.24 7.92 -16.85
CA PHE A 340 -6.26 8.77 -17.48
C PHE A 340 -5.58 9.69 -18.48
N ASP A 341 -5.71 9.43 -19.77
CA ASP A 341 -5.04 10.20 -20.85
C ASP A 341 -3.54 10.40 -20.58
N ASP A 342 -2.81 9.30 -20.40
CA ASP A 342 -1.37 9.28 -20.07
C ASP A 342 -1.00 9.89 -18.71
N ILE A 343 -1.97 10.29 -17.88
CA ILE A 343 -1.73 10.74 -16.50
C ILE A 343 -1.82 9.54 -15.56
N CYS A 344 -0.70 9.24 -14.90
CA CYS A 344 -0.64 8.22 -13.87
C CYS A 344 -1.49 8.61 -12.65
N GLY A 345 -2.27 7.65 -12.17
CA GLY A 345 -3.06 7.72 -10.97
C GLY A 345 -3.07 6.39 -10.24
N THR A 346 -3.55 6.42 -9.02
CA THR A 346 -3.78 5.22 -8.22
C THR A 346 -4.95 5.45 -7.30
N GLY A 347 -5.71 4.39 -7.03
CA GLY A 347 -6.80 4.46 -6.10
C GLY A 347 -7.19 3.10 -5.56
N VAL A 348 -8.07 3.15 -4.57
CA VAL A 348 -8.69 1.98 -3.95
C VAL A 348 -10.19 2.18 -3.94
N ASN A 349 -10.89 1.22 -4.55
CA ASN A 349 -12.33 1.21 -4.68
C ASN A 349 -12.91 0.16 -3.72
N PRO A 350 -13.81 0.56 -2.80
CA PRO A 350 -14.17 -0.26 -1.64
C PRO A 350 -14.92 -1.56 -1.97
N LEU A 351 -15.63 -1.62 -3.10
CA LEU A 351 -16.42 -2.79 -3.52
C LEU A 351 -15.74 -3.56 -4.66
N TYR A 352 -15.03 -2.86 -5.56
CA TYR A 352 -14.17 -3.46 -6.59
C TYR A 352 -13.15 -4.45 -5.99
N SER A 353 -12.56 -4.12 -4.84
CA SER A 353 -11.58 -5.00 -4.17
C SER A 353 -12.15 -6.33 -3.68
N MET A 354 -13.47 -6.56 -3.77
CA MET A 354 -14.11 -7.83 -3.39
C MET A 354 -14.07 -8.89 -4.51
N PHE A 355 -13.72 -8.51 -5.74
CA PHE A 355 -13.66 -9.45 -6.87
C PHE A 355 -12.34 -10.21 -6.88
N ASN A 356 -12.43 -11.54 -6.98
CA ASN A 356 -11.28 -12.42 -7.07
C ASN A 356 -10.71 -12.46 -8.50
N HIS A 357 -9.54 -13.07 -8.64
CA HIS A 357 -8.88 -13.23 -9.93
C HIS A 357 -9.18 -14.55 -10.64
N SER A 358 -9.35 -14.48 -11.96
CA SER A 358 -9.21 -15.60 -12.89
C SER A 358 -8.38 -15.17 -14.11
N CYS A 359 -7.55 -16.08 -14.65
CA CYS A 359 -6.85 -15.85 -15.92
C CYS A 359 -7.79 -15.92 -17.14
N ASP A 360 -9.01 -16.41 -16.93
CA ASP A 360 -10.16 -16.35 -17.83
C ASP A 360 -11.33 -15.69 -17.08
N PRO A 361 -11.33 -14.36 -16.95
CA PRO A 361 -12.34 -13.64 -16.18
C PRO A 361 -13.71 -13.64 -16.89
N ASN A 362 -14.78 -13.52 -16.11
CA ASN A 362 -16.14 -13.31 -16.63
C ASN A 362 -16.63 -11.87 -16.43
N ILE A 363 -15.87 -11.04 -15.71
CA ILE A 363 -16.09 -9.61 -15.54
C ILE A 363 -14.92 -8.82 -16.11
N ASP A 364 -15.24 -7.76 -16.85
CA ASP A 364 -14.30 -6.70 -17.19
C ASP A 364 -14.74 -5.40 -16.53
N TRP A 365 -13.85 -4.43 -16.50
CA TRP A 365 -14.10 -3.16 -15.85
C TRP A 365 -13.43 -2.02 -16.59
N ARG A 366 -13.98 -0.82 -16.38
CA ARG A 366 -13.46 0.40 -16.96
C ARG A 366 -13.66 1.58 -16.02
N HIS A 367 -12.95 2.65 -16.34
CA HIS A 367 -13.19 3.96 -15.78
C HIS A 367 -14.16 4.72 -16.67
N ASP A 368 -15.32 5.09 -16.12
CA ASP A 368 -16.28 5.93 -16.84
C ASP A 368 -15.84 7.40 -16.78
N ASP A 369 -16.09 8.14 -17.87
CA ASP A 369 -15.82 9.59 -18.00
C ASP A 369 -14.42 10.02 -17.54
N GLU A 370 -13.42 9.18 -17.81
CA GLU A 370 -12.00 9.40 -17.46
C GLU A 370 -11.77 9.70 -15.97
N ASN A 371 -12.64 9.21 -15.09
CA ASN A 371 -12.54 9.42 -13.65
C ASN A 371 -12.31 8.09 -12.89
N SER A 372 -12.01 8.17 -11.60
CA SER A 372 -11.59 7.04 -10.79
C SER A 372 -12.70 6.02 -10.51
N THR A 373 -13.97 6.38 -10.69
CA THR A 373 -15.11 5.46 -10.58
C THR A 373 -14.89 4.24 -11.44
N VAL A 374 -15.12 3.07 -10.86
CA VAL A 374 -14.96 1.79 -11.55
C VAL A 374 -16.34 1.25 -11.90
N THR A 375 -16.57 1.02 -13.19
CA THR A 375 -17.76 0.34 -13.70
C THR A 375 -17.39 -1.05 -14.17
N MET A 376 -18.07 -2.05 -13.62
CA MET A 376 -17.83 -3.47 -13.88
C MET A 376 -19.01 -4.06 -14.66
N PHE A 377 -18.72 -4.87 -15.66
CA PHE A 377 -19.73 -5.46 -16.55
C PHE A 377 -19.34 -6.88 -16.97
N ALA A 378 -20.34 -7.70 -17.29
CA ALA A 378 -20.10 -9.08 -17.68
C ALA A 378 -19.49 -9.19 -19.08
N GLU A 379 -18.41 -9.97 -19.25
CA GLU A 379 -17.83 -10.25 -20.58
C GLU A 379 -18.64 -11.29 -21.36
N ARG A 380 -19.37 -12.14 -20.64
CA ARG A 380 -20.22 -13.21 -21.17
C ARG A 380 -21.45 -13.38 -20.29
N ASP A 381 -22.37 -14.25 -20.71
CA ASP A 381 -23.47 -14.65 -19.83
C ASP A 381 -22.92 -15.34 -18.57
N ILE A 382 -23.47 -14.98 -17.41
CA ILE A 382 -23.11 -15.52 -16.09
C ILE A 382 -24.37 -16.14 -15.48
N LYS A 383 -24.23 -17.36 -14.96
CA LYS A 383 -25.36 -18.08 -14.35
C LYS A 383 -25.59 -17.70 -12.90
N ASN A 384 -26.83 -17.80 -12.45
CA ASN A 384 -27.15 -17.67 -11.03
C ASN A 384 -26.26 -18.57 -10.17
N GLY A 385 -25.63 -18.00 -9.14
CA GLY A 385 -24.70 -18.69 -8.23
C GLY A 385 -23.26 -18.80 -8.73
N GLU A 386 -22.95 -18.35 -9.94
CA GLU A 386 -21.58 -18.35 -10.46
C GLU A 386 -20.76 -17.22 -9.81
N GLU A 387 -19.52 -17.52 -9.41
CA GLU A 387 -18.57 -16.51 -8.89
C GLU A 387 -18.03 -15.64 -10.04
N MET A 388 -17.86 -14.36 -9.72
CA MET A 388 -17.40 -13.33 -10.64
C MET A 388 -15.92 -13.04 -10.42
N PHE A 389 -15.18 -13.02 -11.52
CA PHE A 389 -13.74 -12.85 -11.52
C PHE A 389 -13.29 -11.77 -12.49
N ILE A 390 -12.28 -11.00 -12.07
CA ILE A 390 -11.54 -10.05 -12.90
C ILE A 390 -10.13 -10.56 -13.18
N SER A 391 -9.39 -9.89 -14.07
CA SER A 391 -7.94 -10.14 -14.21
C SER A 391 -7.13 -9.11 -13.41
N TYR A 392 -6.33 -9.56 -12.43
CA TYR A 392 -5.39 -8.69 -11.71
C TYR A 392 -4.15 -8.33 -12.52
N ILE A 393 -3.85 -9.11 -13.56
CA ILE A 393 -2.59 -9.02 -14.33
C ILE A 393 -2.82 -8.69 -15.81
N GLY A 394 -4.06 -8.36 -16.18
CA GLY A 394 -4.49 -8.19 -17.57
C GLY A 394 -4.49 -9.49 -18.37
N LYS A 395 -4.66 -9.38 -19.69
CA LYS A 395 -4.71 -10.52 -20.64
C LYS A 395 -3.37 -10.70 -21.37
N GLY A 396 -3.20 -11.81 -22.08
CA GLY A 396 -2.10 -12.01 -23.05
C GLY A 396 -0.77 -12.58 -22.53
N LYS A 397 -0.69 -13.02 -21.26
CA LYS A 397 0.53 -13.58 -20.65
C LYS A 397 0.52 -15.11 -20.65
N GLY A 398 1.69 -15.73 -20.78
CA GLY A 398 1.86 -17.19 -20.70
C GLY A 398 1.73 -17.74 -19.26
N LEU A 399 1.47 -19.04 -19.11
CA LEU A 399 1.19 -19.70 -17.82
C LEU A 399 2.21 -19.36 -16.71
N GLU A 400 3.50 -19.55 -16.99
CA GLU A 400 4.57 -19.32 -16.01
C GLU A 400 4.63 -17.86 -15.58
N GLU A 401 4.52 -16.92 -16.52
CA GLU A 401 4.51 -15.49 -16.21
C GLU A 401 3.28 -15.11 -15.37
N ARG A 402 2.10 -15.67 -15.67
CA ARG A 402 0.88 -15.44 -14.89
C ARG A 402 1.04 -15.95 -13.46
N ARG A 403 1.53 -17.17 -13.27
CA ARG A 403 1.76 -17.75 -11.92
C ARG A 403 2.78 -16.95 -11.12
N ARG A 404 3.92 -16.61 -11.75
CA ARG A 404 4.95 -15.77 -11.13
C ARG A 404 4.39 -14.42 -10.70
N LYS A 405 3.59 -13.77 -11.56
CA LYS A 405 2.96 -12.49 -11.22
C LYS A 405 1.90 -12.62 -10.14
N LEU A 406 1.10 -13.70 -10.09
CA LEU A 406 0.02 -13.85 -9.10
C LEU A 406 0.50 -14.37 -7.74
N MET A 407 1.71 -14.91 -7.67
CA MET A 407 2.30 -15.44 -6.43
C MET A 407 2.23 -14.46 -5.25
N PRO A 408 2.51 -13.14 -5.40
CA PRO A 408 2.35 -12.17 -4.32
C PRO A 408 0.95 -12.06 -3.72
N TRP A 409 -0.09 -12.31 -4.52
CA TRP A 409 -1.49 -12.18 -4.09
C TRP A 409 -2.05 -13.48 -3.51
N PHE A 410 -1.71 -14.63 -4.09
CA PHE A 410 -2.25 -15.92 -3.68
C PHE A 410 -1.31 -16.72 -2.77
N GLY A 411 0.00 -16.50 -2.88
CA GLY A 411 1.05 -17.34 -2.28
C GLY A 411 1.07 -18.78 -2.75
N MET A 412 0.41 -19.05 -3.87
CA MET A 412 0.33 -20.35 -4.53
C MET A 412 0.14 -20.13 -6.03
N ASP A 413 0.42 -21.19 -6.80
CA ASP A 413 0.10 -21.19 -8.22
C ASP A 413 -1.39 -21.00 -8.46
N CYS A 414 -1.74 -20.09 -9.37
CA CYS A 414 -3.12 -19.90 -9.81
C CYS A 414 -3.66 -21.22 -10.39
N ALA A 415 -4.80 -21.66 -9.83
CA ALA A 415 -5.53 -22.88 -10.19
C ALA A 415 -6.92 -22.56 -10.79
N CYS A 416 -7.04 -21.44 -11.51
CA CYS A 416 -8.24 -21.18 -12.30
C CYS A 416 -8.32 -22.15 -13.49
N HIS A 417 -9.52 -22.33 -14.04
CA HIS A 417 -9.80 -23.25 -15.14
C HIS A 417 -8.75 -23.20 -16.26
N LYS A 418 -8.45 -21.99 -16.77
CA LYS A 418 -7.45 -21.79 -17.83
C LYS A 418 -6.04 -22.25 -17.43
N CYS A 419 -5.61 -21.98 -16.21
CA CYS A 419 -4.28 -22.38 -15.75
C CYS A 419 -4.17 -23.90 -15.54
N ASP A 420 -5.27 -24.55 -15.15
CA ASP A 420 -5.31 -26.00 -14.99
C ASP A 420 -5.38 -26.71 -16.35
N GLU A 421 -6.15 -26.19 -17.30
CA GLU A 421 -6.17 -26.67 -18.69
C GLU A 421 -4.78 -26.56 -19.34
N GLU A 422 -4.17 -25.36 -19.33
CA GLU A 422 -2.83 -25.16 -19.92
C GLU A 422 -1.76 -26.04 -19.23
N LYS A 423 -1.88 -26.28 -17.92
CA LYS A 423 -1.00 -27.22 -17.21
C LYS A 423 -1.19 -28.65 -17.70
N LEU A 424 -2.43 -29.10 -17.87
CA LEU A 424 -2.74 -30.45 -18.34
C LEU A 424 -2.29 -30.66 -19.79
N GLU A 425 -2.47 -29.66 -20.65
CA GLU A 425 -1.97 -29.67 -22.03
C GLU A 425 -0.44 -29.79 -22.06
N ALA A 426 0.28 -29.02 -21.24
CA ALA A 426 1.73 -29.08 -21.15
C ALA A 426 2.23 -30.46 -20.67
N MET A 427 1.56 -31.04 -19.66
CA MET A 427 1.88 -32.39 -19.16
C MET A 427 1.63 -33.46 -20.23
N THR A 428 0.54 -33.34 -20.99
CA THR A 428 0.20 -34.30 -22.05
C THR A 428 1.24 -34.23 -23.19
N ALA A 429 1.62 -33.02 -23.60
CA ALA A 429 2.65 -32.81 -24.61
C ALA A 429 3.99 -33.44 -24.20
N ALA A 430 4.39 -33.30 -22.93
CA ALA A 430 5.63 -33.87 -22.41
C ALA A 430 5.66 -35.41 -22.34
N ILE A 431 4.49 -36.07 -22.32
CA ILE A 431 4.37 -37.54 -22.32
C ILE A 431 4.37 -38.10 -23.75
N THR A 432 3.96 -37.29 -24.73
CA THR A 432 3.86 -37.69 -26.15
C THR A 432 5.14 -37.47 -26.97
N VAL A 433 6.17 -36.86 -26.38
CA VAL A 433 7.54 -36.69 -26.93
C VAL A 433 8.44 -37.74 -26.31
#